data_AF-A0A926H5K0-F1
#
_entry.id   AF-A0A926H5K0-F1
#
_cell.length_a   1.000
_cell.length_b   1.000
_cell.length_c   1.000
_cell.angle_alpha   90.00
_cell.angle_beta   90.00
_cell.angle_gamma   90.00
#
_symmetry.space_group_name_H-M   'P 1'
#
loop_
_entity.id
_entity.type
_entity.pdbx_description
1 polymer ?
#
loop_
_entity_poly.entity_id
_entity_poly.type
_entity_poly.pdbx_seq_one_letter_code
_entity_poly.pdbx_strand_id
1 'polypeptide(L)'
;MQSKSYCAFLWLWLYTFGVSAQINELPYATITLQNLTDFKPTGGNWKLVGDVFYDLNTAGKGSTKPGTGVLVNDPSGKSKDHLLTNMEHGDLAIGFDFMMEKGSNSGVYLQGRYEVQLLDSWGTKMPGAGDCGAIYERWDESRPAGRNGYEGHAPAQNVSRAPGLWQHLDIVFQAPRFNAKGEKIANARFLKVVQNGVTLHENVELTGPTRGALPGETPTGPLLIQGDHGAVAIRNIRYKAYGSEPVTLTKLKLSAYDGKFKALSDLASLTPSREIDLDVLSHQGPGSRDNFGGKITGLLHIPRSGDYLINLTLPWIPAEVNKAVRNGAGELTIAGKKVAAITTEDGGTASMKVSLEAGDLPIELTYYKGFGLWYARGNDITLAIEGPGVKYTVLKPVIRAQDPVGEISLLAKGEPVMQRGFVNHRGTKHTHTISVGEPGNANYTVDLQKGEFLQVWRGNFLETTPMWYGRGETQLSVPMGSVIELSGKPSLSYLTDQNAVWPDSNAAYTNLGYNIDKAGRPVFKYTLGTAGVNESFTTQDDGRKLAHTFTVTPGAAASAPAGSGELWCLVAEGSDITQLPNGLYAINDKQYFIELPPNGKPVIRSTAKNTKELLLPVKPTGTVGTVTYSIVW
;
A
#
# COMPACT_ATOMS: atom_id res chain seq x y z
N MET A 1 -29.44 -18.52 -67.08
CA MET A 1 -30.31 -18.93 -65.96
C MET A 1 -29.54 -18.73 -64.67
N GLN A 2 -29.92 -17.72 -63.89
CA GLN A 2 -29.29 -17.28 -62.64
C GLN A 2 -29.76 -18.17 -61.49
N SER A 3 -28.85 -18.68 -60.65
CA SER A 3 -29.17 -19.12 -59.29
C SER A 3 -28.83 -17.99 -58.31
N LYS A 4 -29.85 -17.46 -57.64
CA LYS A 4 -29.71 -16.50 -56.55
C LYS A 4 -29.66 -17.27 -55.23
N SER A 5 -28.52 -17.22 -54.55
CA SER A 5 -28.40 -17.57 -53.13
C SER A 5 -28.63 -16.32 -52.30
N TYR A 6 -29.57 -16.37 -51.36
CA TYR A 6 -29.90 -15.28 -50.44
C TYR A 6 -28.86 -15.21 -49.32
N CYS A 7 -28.17 -14.07 -49.18
CA CYS A 7 -27.41 -13.72 -47.98
C CYS A 7 -28.37 -13.16 -46.92
N ALA A 8 -28.48 -13.82 -45.77
CA ALA A 8 -29.10 -13.27 -44.57
C ALA A 8 -28.04 -12.49 -43.77
N PHE A 9 -28.26 -11.20 -43.58
CA PHE A 9 -27.50 -10.37 -42.64
C PHE A 9 -27.99 -10.66 -41.21
N LEU A 10 -27.15 -11.29 -40.38
CA LEU A 10 -27.34 -11.32 -38.92
C LEU A 10 -26.62 -10.10 -38.31
N TRP A 11 -27.40 -9.15 -37.80
CA TRP A 11 -26.90 -8.10 -36.91
C TRP A 11 -26.73 -8.69 -35.51
N LEU A 12 -25.48 -8.92 -35.08
CA LEU A 12 -25.16 -9.24 -33.70
C LEU A 12 -25.09 -7.94 -32.89
N TRP A 13 -26.08 -7.73 -32.00
CA TRP A 13 -25.95 -6.76 -30.92
C TRP A 13 -24.99 -7.32 -29.86
N LEU A 14 -23.77 -6.79 -29.80
CA LEU A 14 -22.87 -7.00 -28.67
C LEU A 14 -23.39 -6.21 -27.47
N TYR A 15 -24.10 -6.89 -26.56
CA TYR A 15 -24.28 -6.40 -25.19
C TYR A 15 -22.91 -6.46 -24.49
N THR A 16 -22.23 -5.32 -24.41
CA THR A 16 -21.13 -5.13 -23.47
C THR A 16 -21.72 -5.12 -22.05
N PHE A 17 -21.65 -6.25 -21.35
CA PHE A 17 -21.80 -6.26 -19.89
C PHE A 17 -20.59 -5.51 -19.32
N GLY A 18 -20.74 -4.21 -19.09
CA GLY A 18 -19.82 -3.45 -18.28
C GLY A 18 -19.91 -3.97 -16.85
N VAL A 19 -18.94 -4.78 -16.43
CA VAL A 19 -18.68 -5.00 -15.01
C VAL A 19 -18.18 -3.66 -14.49
N SER A 20 -19.07 -2.83 -13.94
CA SER A 20 -18.68 -1.65 -13.18
C SER A 20 -17.93 -2.15 -11.95
N ALA A 21 -16.64 -1.86 -11.85
CA ALA A 21 -15.92 -2.03 -10.60
C ALA A 21 -16.67 -1.27 -9.49
N GLN A 22 -16.89 -1.90 -8.33
CA GLN A 22 -17.46 -1.20 -7.19
C GLN A 22 -16.51 -0.07 -6.76
N ILE A 23 -17.04 1.15 -6.63
CA ILE A 23 -16.29 2.29 -6.12
C ILE A 23 -16.15 2.10 -4.61
N ASN A 24 -14.94 1.88 -4.12
CA ASN A 24 -14.68 1.62 -2.71
C ASN A 24 -14.29 2.87 -1.91
N GLU A 25 -13.92 3.96 -2.59
CA GLU A 25 -13.64 5.27 -1.99
C GLU A 25 -13.88 6.41 -3.00
N LEU A 26 -14.14 7.62 -2.52
CA LEU A 26 -14.12 8.82 -3.37
C LEU A 26 -12.69 9.13 -3.83
N PRO A 27 -12.48 9.71 -5.03
CA PRO A 27 -11.15 10.02 -5.52
C PRO A 27 -10.46 11.10 -4.66
N TYR A 28 -9.14 10.99 -4.53
CA TYR A 28 -8.33 12.06 -3.95
C TYR A 28 -8.29 13.27 -4.90
N ALA A 29 -8.27 14.48 -4.34
CA ALA A 29 -7.80 15.66 -5.06
C ALA A 29 -6.29 15.53 -5.31
N THR A 30 -5.77 16.18 -6.35
CA THR A 30 -4.34 16.12 -6.71
C THR A 30 -3.77 17.51 -6.91
N ILE A 31 -2.49 17.68 -6.57
CA ILE A 31 -1.68 18.83 -7.03
C ILE A 31 -0.95 18.34 -8.28
N THR A 32 -1.32 18.87 -9.44
CA THR A 32 -0.96 18.26 -10.74
C THR A 32 0.50 18.47 -11.14
N LEU A 33 1.18 19.43 -10.51
CA LEU A 33 2.58 19.80 -10.78
C LEU A 33 2.88 20.10 -12.26
N GLN A 34 1.88 20.63 -12.99
CA GLN A 34 2.06 21.14 -14.35
C GLN A 34 2.59 22.58 -14.38
N ASN A 35 2.34 23.31 -13.31
CA ASN A 35 2.86 24.64 -13.03
C ASN A 35 2.90 24.83 -11.49
N LEU A 36 3.39 25.96 -11.02
CA LEU A 36 3.48 26.26 -9.59
C LEU A 36 2.27 27.04 -9.05
N THR A 37 1.13 27.10 -9.78
CA THR A 37 -0.01 27.95 -9.39
C THR A 37 -0.77 27.42 -8.17
N ASP A 38 -0.54 26.18 -7.77
CA ASP A 38 -1.09 25.61 -6.52
C ASP A 38 -0.29 26.06 -5.28
N PHE A 39 0.80 26.79 -5.48
CA PHE A 39 1.69 27.28 -4.41
C PHE A 39 1.70 28.80 -4.35
N LYS A 40 2.04 29.32 -3.17
CA LYS A 40 2.35 30.74 -2.97
C LYS A 40 3.63 31.09 -3.73
N PRO A 41 3.83 32.37 -4.11
CA PRO A 41 5.09 32.80 -4.71
C PRO A 41 6.28 32.33 -3.89
N THR A 42 7.27 31.73 -4.56
CA THR A 42 8.42 31.08 -3.92
C THR A 42 9.73 31.50 -4.59
N GLY A 43 10.85 31.17 -3.96
CA GLY A 43 12.19 31.43 -4.44
C GLY A 43 12.61 30.60 -5.64
N GLY A 44 13.75 30.96 -6.22
CA GLY A 44 14.33 30.24 -7.35
C GLY A 44 14.88 28.84 -7.02
N ASN A 45 14.82 28.41 -5.75
CA ASN A 45 15.18 27.05 -5.35
C ASN A 45 14.13 26.01 -5.75
N TRP A 46 12.87 26.41 -5.99
CA TRP A 46 11.82 25.49 -6.41
C TRP A 46 11.59 25.52 -7.92
N LYS A 47 11.57 24.35 -8.54
CA LYS A 47 11.35 24.19 -9.99
C LYS A 47 10.60 22.91 -10.32
N LEU A 48 9.94 22.91 -11.46
CA LEU A 48 9.32 21.71 -12.05
C LEU A 48 10.26 21.09 -13.08
N VAL A 49 10.36 19.77 -13.03
CA VAL A 49 11.17 18.94 -13.93
C VAL A 49 10.39 17.69 -14.31
N GLY A 50 10.82 17.01 -15.37
CA GLY A 50 10.21 15.74 -15.81
C GLY A 50 10.81 14.51 -15.13
N ASP A 51 12.07 14.60 -14.69
CA ASP A 51 12.78 13.52 -14.01
C ASP A 51 13.95 14.09 -13.19
N VAL A 52 14.35 13.34 -12.16
CA VAL A 52 15.48 13.67 -11.28
C VAL A 52 16.36 12.43 -11.09
N PHE A 53 17.66 12.66 -11.03
CA PHE A 53 18.66 11.68 -10.63
C PHE A 53 19.48 12.26 -9.49
N TYR A 54 19.63 11.51 -8.41
CA TYR A 54 20.60 11.77 -7.35
C TYR A 54 21.58 10.61 -7.26
N ASP A 55 22.87 10.91 -7.16
CA ASP A 55 23.88 9.88 -7.02
C ASP A 55 23.80 9.21 -5.64
N LEU A 56 23.79 7.88 -5.65
CA LEU A 56 23.72 7.05 -4.44
C LEU A 56 24.91 7.30 -3.49
N ASN A 57 26.09 7.57 -4.04
CA ASN A 57 27.35 7.54 -3.29
C ASN A 57 27.88 8.94 -2.95
N THR A 58 27.47 9.97 -3.69
CA THR A 58 28.05 11.31 -3.65
C THR A 58 26.97 12.38 -3.49
N ALA A 59 27.01 13.14 -2.39
CA ALA A 59 26.12 14.29 -2.20
C ALA A 59 26.46 15.43 -3.18
N GLY A 60 25.47 16.25 -3.52
CA GLY A 60 25.58 17.33 -4.50
C GLY A 60 25.69 16.88 -5.95
N LYS A 61 25.61 15.56 -6.23
CA LYS A 61 25.70 14.98 -7.57
C LYS A 61 24.32 14.61 -8.09
N GLY A 62 23.48 15.63 -8.21
CA GLY A 62 22.15 15.54 -8.83
C GLY A 62 22.14 15.99 -10.29
N SER A 63 21.15 15.55 -11.04
CA SER A 63 20.78 16.13 -12.34
C SER A 63 19.28 16.04 -12.58
N THR A 64 18.76 16.91 -13.44
CA THR A 64 17.33 16.96 -13.76
C THR A 64 17.12 16.93 -15.26
N LYS A 65 15.95 16.44 -15.70
CA LYS A 65 15.52 16.51 -17.10
C LYS A 65 14.39 17.54 -17.24
N PRO A 66 14.41 18.42 -18.26
CA PRO A 66 13.32 19.36 -18.50
C PRO A 66 11.96 18.65 -18.59
N GLY A 67 10.92 19.27 -18.05
CA GLY A 67 9.56 18.73 -18.05
C GLY A 67 8.75 19.22 -16.84
N THR A 68 7.65 18.54 -16.56
CA THR A 68 6.75 18.81 -15.44
C THR A 68 6.39 17.50 -14.73
N GLY A 69 5.69 17.58 -13.59
CA GLY A 69 5.26 16.42 -12.82
C GLY A 69 6.16 16.07 -11.62
N VAL A 70 7.39 16.58 -11.56
CA VAL A 70 8.27 16.47 -10.40
C VAL A 70 8.65 17.86 -9.90
N LEU A 71 8.32 18.14 -8.64
CA LEU A 71 8.74 19.34 -7.92
C LEU A 71 10.10 19.10 -7.28
N VAL A 72 11.08 19.96 -7.53
CA VAL A 72 12.43 19.85 -6.98
C VAL A 72 12.79 21.09 -6.17
N ASN A 73 13.31 20.87 -4.97
CA ASN A 73 14.08 21.85 -4.23
C ASN A 73 15.56 21.72 -4.58
N ASP A 74 16.16 22.82 -5.02
CA ASP A 74 17.59 22.96 -5.27
C ASP A 74 18.11 24.15 -4.44
N PRO A 75 18.51 23.91 -3.18
CA PRO A 75 18.96 24.97 -2.31
C PRO A 75 20.41 25.36 -2.60
N SER A 76 21.09 24.88 -3.66
CA SER A 76 22.49 25.25 -3.92
C SER A 76 22.66 26.73 -4.28
N GLY A 77 21.58 27.38 -4.73
CA GLY A 77 21.55 28.81 -5.07
C GLY A 77 21.36 29.75 -3.87
N LYS A 78 21.07 31.02 -4.17
CA LYS A 78 20.82 32.07 -3.16
C LYS A 78 19.46 31.94 -2.47
N SER A 79 18.45 31.45 -3.19
CA SER A 79 17.11 31.24 -2.62
C SER A 79 17.10 30.01 -1.72
N LYS A 80 16.42 30.13 -0.58
CA LYS A 80 16.28 29.11 0.46
C LYS A 80 14.84 29.07 0.97
N ASP A 81 13.89 29.45 0.12
CA ASP A 81 12.52 29.69 0.55
C ASP A 81 11.81 28.36 0.81
N HIS A 82 10.98 28.29 1.85
CA HIS A 82 10.04 27.19 2.01
C HIS A 82 8.94 27.29 0.94
N LEU A 83 8.34 26.15 0.58
CA LEU A 83 7.20 26.14 -0.33
C LEU A 83 5.90 26.00 0.46
N LEU A 84 4.94 26.88 0.21
CA LEU A 84 3.63 26.83 0.84
C LEU A 84 2.55 26.64 -0.20
N THR A 85 1.56 25.80 0.09
CA THR A 85 0.40 25.66 -0.78
C THR A 85 -0.55 26.85 -0.69
N ASN A 86 -1.33 27.05 -1.75
CA ASN A 86 -2.50 27.95 -1.74
C ASN A 86 -3.69 27.31 -1.01
N MET A 87 -3.86 25.98 -1.09
CA MET A 87 -4.88 25.32 -0.28
C MET A 87 -4.50 25.35 1.19
N GLU A 88 -5.51 25.58 2.04
CA GLU A 88 -5.44 25.39 3.48
C GLU A 88 -6.34 24.22 3.88
N HIS A 89 -5.96 23.52 4.95
CA HIS A 89 -6.67 22.32 5.40
C HIS A 89 -6.83 22.31 6.93
N GLY A 90 -7.92 21.68 7.38
CA GLY A 90 -8.08 21.21 8.76
C GLY A 90 -7.58 19.78 8.86
N ASP A 91 -8.50 18.84 9.10
CA ASP A 91 -8.21 17.42 9.00
C ASP A 91 -7.84 17.04 7.56
N LEU A 92 -6.91 16.10 7.40
CA LEU A 92 -6.33 15.77 6.10
C LEU A 92 -5.93 14.30 6.03
N ALA A 93 -6.24 13.63 4.91
CA ALA A 93 -5.48 12.48 4.45
C ALA A 93 -4.66 12.93 3.23
N ILE A 94 -3.35 12.73 3.26
CA ILE A 94 -2.45 13.12 2.16
C ILE A 94 -1.48 11.98 1.85
N GLY A 95 -1.22 11.77 0.57
CA GLY A 95 -0.17 10.87 0.09
C GLY A 95 0.70 11.57 -0.94
N PHE A 96 1.99 11.29 -0.96
CA PHE A 96 2.91 11.77 -1.99
C PHE A 96 4.16 10.88 -2.09
N ASP A 97 4.82 10.96 -3.23
CA ASP A 97 6.15 10.36 -3.39
C ASP A 97 7.22 11.41 -3.15
N PHE A 98 8.33 11.02 -2.54
CA PHE A 98 9.51 11.86 -2.37
C PHE A 98 10.80 11.11 -2.66
N MET A 99 11.86 11.84 -3.02
CA MET A 99 13.19 11.31 -3.24
C MET A 99 14.22 12.21 -2.57
N MET A 100 15.12 11.59 -1.81
CA MET A 100 16.20 12.26 -1.11
C MET A 100 17.52 12.14 -1.88
N GLU A 101 18.27 13.24 -1.94
CA GLU A 101 19.71 13.19 -2.22
C GLU A 101 20.46 12.66 -0.99
N LYS A 102 21.64 12.06 -1.21
CA LYS A 102 22.50 11.57 -0.14
C LYS A 102 22.76 12.64 0.93
N GLY A 103 22.44 12.33 2.18
CA GLY A 103 22.62 13.21 3.34
C GLY A 103 21.68 14.42 3.39
N SER A 104 20.71 14.51 2.49
CA SER A 104 19.79 15.64 2.41
C SER A 104 18.72 15.61 3.50
N ASN A 105 18.17 16.78 3.81
CA ASN A 105 17.17 17.04 4.84
C ASN A 105 16.09 18.01 4.29
N SER A 106 14.83 17.70 4.55
CA SER A 106 13.65 18.51 4.31
C SER A 106 12.55 18.04 5.29
N GLY A 107 11.34 18.58 5.19
CA GLY A 107 10.22 18.19 6.03
C GLY A 107 8.91 18.63 5.40
N VAL A 108 7.84 17.87 5.67
CA VAL A 108 6.48 18.26 5.32
C VAL A 108 5.73 18.65 6.58
N TYR A 109 5.18 19.86 6.59
CA TYR A 109 4.49 20.42 7.74
C TYR A 109 2.99 20.49 7.45
N LEU A 110 2.21 19.79 8.26
CA LEU A 110 0.76 19.84 8.24
C LEU A 110 0.34 21.17 8.87
N GLN A 111 -0.51 21.93 8.18
CA GLN A 111 -0.88 23.30 8.54
C GLN A 111 0.32 24.26 8.69
N GLY A 112 1.48 23.92 8.11
CA GLY A 112 2.73 24.64 8.28
C GLY A 112 3.30 24.56 9.69
N ARG A 113 2.87 23.59 10.50
CA ARG A 113 3.12 23.56 11.96
C ARG A 113 3.58 22.23 12.54
N TYR A 114 3.13 21.12 11.97
CA TYR A 114 3.42 19.80 12.51
C TYR A 114 4.22 19.01 11.48
N GLU A 115 5.52 18.91 11.71
CA GLU A 115 6.46 18.31 10.78
C GLU A 115 6.46 16.78 10.85
N VAL A 116 6.33 16.15 9.67
CA VAL A 116 6.87 14.82 9.42
C VAL A 116 8.18 14.98 8.68
N GLN A 117 9.24 14.44 9.26
CA GLN A 117 10.62 14.61 8.83
C GLN A 117 10.92 13.88 7.51
N LEU A 118 11.66 14.51 6.60
CA LEU A 118 12.19 13.89 5.37
C LEU A 118 13.71 13.96 5.39
N LEU A 119 14.38 12.87 5.77
CA LEU A 119 15.83 12.78 5.87
C LEU A 119 16.36 11.60 5.04
N ASP A 120 17.59 11.71 4.52
CA ASP A 120 18.33 10.50 4.14
C ASP A 120 18.71 9.69 5.39
N SER A 121 17.79 8.84 5.83
CA SER A 121 17.99 7.89 6.92
C SER A 121 18.34 6.49 6.43
N TRP A 122 18.83 6.32 5.19
CA TRP A 122 19.09 4.99 4.64
C TRP A 122 20.20 4.23 5.40
N GLY A 123 19.82 3.11 6.02
CA GLY A 123 20.70 2.31 6.86
C GLY A 123 20.82 2.80 8.31
N THR A 124 20.05 3.81 8.74
CA THR A 124 19.95 4.16 10.17
C THR A 124 19.37 2.97 10.95
N LYS A 125 20.12 2.45 11.93
CA LYS A 125 19.74 1.26 12.70
C LYS A 125 18.73 1.56 13.81
N MET A 126 18.89 2.70 14.46
CA MET A 126 18.04 3.16 15.57
C MET A 126 17.55 4.57 15.23
N PRO A 127 16.38 4.71 14.60
CA PRO A 127 15.89 6.03 14.21
C PRO A 127 15.50 6.85 15.45
N GLY A 128 15.81 8.14 15.42
CA GLY A 128 15.41 9.12 16.41
C GLY A 128 14.27 10.02 15.90
N ALA A 129 13.90 11.02 16.71
CA ALA A 129 12.88 12.01 16.33
C ALA A 129 13.30 12.97 15.20
N GLY A 130 14.55 12.89 14.74
CA GLY A 130 15.08 13.65 13.60
C GLY A 130 15.29 12.82 12.34
N ASP A 131 14.96 11.53 12.35
CA ASP A 131 15.07 10.63 11.19
C ASP A 131 13.82 10.65 10.31
N CYS A 132 13.94 10.16 9.09
CA CYS A 132 12.86 10.12 8.11
C CYS A 132 11.60 9.44 8.67
N GLY A 133 10.45 10.08 8.45
CA GLY A 133 9.16 9.62 8.91
C GLY A 133 8.85 9.93 10.38
N ALA A 134 9.80 10.46 11.15
CA ALA A 134 9.56 10.94 12.52
C ALA A 134 8.58 12.12 12.56
N ILE A 135 7.87 12.26 13.67
CA ILE A 135 7.23 13.52 14.03
C ILE A 135 8.27 14.35 14.79
N TYR A 136 8.67 15.48 14.19
CA TYR A 136 9.82 16.25 14.67
C TYR A 136 9.58 16.87 16.04
N GLU A 137 10.66 17.19 16.73
CA GLU A 137 10.59 17.72 18.08
C GLU A 137 10.08 19.17 18.14
N ARG A 138 9.45 19.48 19.27
CA ARG A 138 9.23 20.85 19.71
C ARG A 138 10.52 21.42 20.27
N TRP A 139 10.60 22.75 20.33
CA TRP A 139 11.79 23.43 20.81
C TRP A 139 11.47 24.45 21.90
N ASP A 140 12.22 24.41 22.99
CA ASP A 140 12.16 25.39 24.08
C ASP A 140 13.59 25.78 24.50
N GLU A 141 13.94 27.04 24.20
CA GLU A 141 15.26 27.60 24.49
C GLU A 141 15.53 27.77 25.99
N SER A 142 14.48 27.78 26.82
CA SER A 142 14.64 27.90 28.27
C SER A 142 15.04 26.59 28.95
N ARG A 143 14.93 25.44 28.25
CA ARG A 143 15.35 24.14 28.77
C ARG A 143 16.88 24.04 28.82
N PRO A 144 17.44 23.16 29.68
CA PRO A 144 18.88 22.96 29.78
C PRO A 144 19.52 22.65 28.42
N ALA A 145 20.74 23.13 28.20
CA ALA A 145 21.50 22.86 26.98
C ALA A 145 21.55 21.35 26.68
N GLY A 146 21.23 20.99 25.43
CA GLY A 146 21.12 19.59 25.00
C GLY A 146 19.77 18.91 25.34
N ARG A 147 18.81 19.65 25.91
CA ARG A 147 17.43 19.20 26.20
C ARG A 147 16.37 20.21 25.74
N ASN A 148 16.72 21.05 24.78
CA ASN A 148 15.83 22.03 24.17
C ASN A 148 14.75 21.36 23.33
N GLY A 149 15.11 20.28 22.66
CA GLY A 149 14.20 19.39 21.96
C GLY A 149 13.33 18.57 22.92
N TYR A 150 12.02 18.52 22.69
CA TYR A 150 11.09 17.74 23.48
C TYR A 150 9.85 17.33 22.68
N GLU A 151 9.13 16.29 23.12
CA GLU A 151 7.92 15.77 22.44
C GLU A 151 8.14 15.40 20.95
N GLY A 152 9.36 15.04 20.56
CA GLY A 152 9.63 14.39 19.29
C GLY A 152 9.30 12.89 19.36
N HIS A 153 8.79 12.33 18.27
CA HIS A 153 8.43 10.92 18.18
C HIS A 153 9.23 10.23 17.08
N ALA A 154 10.14 9.33 17.48
CA ALA A 154 10.87 8.48 16.54
C ALA A 154 9.92 7.50 15.83
N PRO A 155 10.14 7.19 14.54
CA PRO A 155 9.33 6.21 13.83
C PRO A 155 9.54 4.81 14.43
N ALA A 156 8.50 3.97 14.40
CA ALA A 156 8.54 2.62 14.97
C ALA A 156 9.68 1.74 14.41
N GLN A 157 10.08 2.00 13.16
CA GLN A 157 11.23 1.37 12.50
C GLN A 157 11.71 2.25 11.34
N ASN A 158 12.92 2.01 10.87
CA ASN A 158 13.44 2.67 9.67
C ASN A 158 13.14 1.83 8.43
N VAL A 159 12.38 2.42 7.50
CA VAL A 159 11.99 1.82 6.21
C VAL A 159 12.41 2.70 5.03
N SER A 160 13.35 3.59 5.28
CA SER A 160 13.87 4.51 4.27
C SER A 160 14.59 3.74 3.17
N ARG A 161 14.29 4.11 1.92
CA ARG A 161 15.00 3.61 0.75
C ARG A 161 16.29 4.38 0.51
N ALA A 162 17.16 3.80 -0.32
CA ALA A 162 18.43 4.41 -0.70
C ALA A 162 18.25 5.79 -1.38
N PRO A 163 19.20 6.73 -1.22
CA PRO A 163 19.21 7.98 -1.97
C PRO A 163 19.05 7.78 -3.47
N GLY A 164 18.24 8.63 -4.09
CA GLY A 164 17.90 8.50 -5.51
C GLY A 164 16.77 7.51 -5.83
N LEU A 165 16.21 6.81 -4.83
CA LEU A 165 14.99 6.01 -4.98
C LEU A 165 13.75 6.77 -4.53
N TRP A 166 12.63 6.51 -5.21
CA TRP A 166 11.34 7.05 -4.79
C TRP A 166 10.83 6.34 -3.53
N GLN A 167 10.40 7.15 -2.57
CA GLN A 167 9.71 6.76 -1.36
C GLN A 167 8.26 7.21 -1.43
N HIS A 168 7.36 6.54 -0.73
CA HIS A 168 5.95 6.92 -0.61
C HIS A 168 5.63 7.23 0.85
N LEU A 169 4.87 8.31 1.10
CA LEU A 169 4.40 8.69 2.42
C LEU A 169 2.89 8.94 2.37
N ASP A 170 2.12 8.26 3.21
CA ASP A 170 0.71 8.56 3.49
C ASP A 170 0.55 9.03 4.94
N ILE A 171 -0.21 10.11 5.14
CA ILE A 171 -0.44 10.75 6.44
C ILE A 171 -1.94 10.95 6.63
N VAL A 172 -2.46 10.58 7.80
CA VAL A 172 -3.80 10.93 8.27
C VAL A 172 -3.65 11.84 9.48
N PHE A 173 -4.01 13.09 9.32
CA PHE A 173 -3.84 14.17 10.27
C PHE A 173 -5.20 14.71 10.74
N GLN A 174 -5.32 14.93 12.05
CA GLN A 174 -6.42 15.63 12.69
C GLN A 174 -5.90 16.97 13.20
N ALA A 175 -6.50 18.07 12.73
CA ALA A 175 -6.16 19.42 13.15
C ALA A 175 -6.51 19.68 14.63
N PRO A 176 -5.84 20.65 15.28
CA PRO A 176 -6.31 21.15 16.58
C PRO A 176 -7.72 21.73 16.47
N ARG A 177 -8.46 21.75 17.58
CA ARG A 177 -9.81 22.33 17.65
C ARG A 177 -9.80 23.55 18.55
N PHE A 178 -10.63 24.53 18.18
CA PHE A 178 -10.78 25.78 18.91
C PHE A 178 -12.27 26.06 19.15
N ASN A 179 -12.58 26.69 20.27
CA ASN A 179 -13.94 27.17 20.53
C ASN A 179 -14.19 28.51 19.81
N ALA A 180 -15.41 29.03 19.92
CA ALA A 180 -15.81 30.30 19.30
C ALA A 180 -15.01 31.53 19.81
N LYS A 181 -14.32 31.43 20.95
CA LYS A 181 -13.43 32.49 21.48
C LYS A 181 -12.00 32.38 20.95
N GLY A 182 -11.70 31.37 20.15
CA GLY A 182 -10.35 31.09 19.67
C GLY A 182 -9.45 30.36 20.68
N GLU A 183 -10.02 29.82 21.77
CA GLU A 183 -9.27 29.04 22.74
C GLU A 183 -9.15 27.59 22.27
N LYS A 184 -7.96 26.99 22.37
CA LYS A 184 -7.73 25.59 21.98
C LYS A 184 -8.49 24.66 22.92
N ILE A 185 -9.29 23.75 22.35
CA ILE A 185 -10.08 22.74 23.08
C ILE A 185 -9.67 21.30 22.76
N ALA A 186 -8.90 21.07 21.69
CA ALA A 186 -8.26 19.78 21.43
C ALA A 186 -6.95 19.98 20.67
N ASN A 187 -5.98 19.12 20.97
CA ASN A 187 -4.69 19.07 20.32
C ASN A 187 -4.77 18.50 18.90
N ALA A 188 -3.75 18.82 18.10
CA ALA A 188 -3.52 18.14 16.82
C ALA A 188 -3.13 16.68 17.05
N ARG A 189 -3.36 15.83 16.06
CA ARG A 189 -3.03 14.41 16.16
C ARG A 189 -2.65 13.83 14.81
N PHE A 190 -1.52 13.13 14.75
CA PHE A 190 -1.22 12.20 13.66
C PHE A 190 -1.94 10.89 13.94
N LEU A 191 -3.09 10.69 13.29
CA LEU A 191 -3.85 9.45 13.42
C LEU A 191 -3.08 8.28 12.80
N LYS A 192 -2.40 8.52 11.68
CA LYS A 192 -1.53 7.52 11.04
C LYS A 192 -0.44 8.19 10.20
N VAL A 193 0.77 7.64 10.22
CA VAL A 193 1.85 7.96 9.28
C VAL A 193 2.38 6.63 8.74
N VAL A 194 2.38 6.48 7.41
CA VAL A 194 2.81 5.26 6.71
C VAL A 194 3.89 5.63 5.70
N GLN A 195 5.06 5.00 5.78
CA GLN A 195 6.13 5.17 4.80
C GLN A 195 6.38 3.84 4.09
N ASN A 196 6.41 3.85 2.76
CA ASN A 196 6.68 2.67 1.93
C ASN A 196 5.84 1.43 2.32
N GLY A 197 4.57 1.65 2.68
CA GLY A 197 3.63 0.60 3.09
C GLY A 197 3.70 0.19 4.57
N VAL A 198 4.61 0.77 5.37
CA VAL A 198 4.81 0.44 6.79
C VAL A 198 4.31 1.56 7.68
N THR A 199 3.46 1.22 8.65
CA THR A 199 2.99 2.17 9.67
C THR A 199 4.13 2.55 10.62
N LEU A 200 4.45 3.84 10.70
CA LEU A 200 5.49 4.39 11.57
C LEU A 200 4.92 5.00 12.85
N HIS A 201 3.73 5.59 12.75
CA HIS A 201 3.03 6.25 13.85
C HIS A 201 1.54 5.95 13.78
N GLU A 202 0.92 5.70 14.93
CA GLU A 202 -0.53 5.63 15.09
C GLU A 202 -0.95 6.45 16.30
N ASN A 203 -1.98 7.28 16.13
CA ASN A 203 -2.67 7.98 17.20
C ASN A 203 -1.77 8.90 18.08
N VAL A 204 -0.77 9.57 17.50
CA VAL A 204 0.17 10.45 18.21
C VAL A 204 -0.42 11.85 18.38
N GLU A 205 -0.68 12.25 19.62
CA GLU A 205 -1.18 13.58 19.98
C GLU A 205 -0.05 14.59 20.16
N LEU A 206 -0.25 15.81 19.67
CA LEU A 206 0.74 16.89 19.73
C LEU A 206 0.22 18.07 20.52
N THR A 207 0.91 18.43 21.60
CA THR A 207 0.51 19.56 22.46
C THR A 207 0.67 20.92 21.77
N GLY A 208 1.22 20.94 20.54
CA GLY A 208 1.36 22.10 19.67
C GLY A 208 2.50 21.94 18.65
N PRO A 209 2.97 23.05 18.04
CA PRO A 209 3.76 23.01 16.80
C PRO A 209 5.19 22.48 17.00
N THR A 210 5.71 21.81 15.98
CA THR A 210 7.12 21.37 15.90
C THR A 210 8.04 22.57 15.62
N ARG A 211 9.34 22.39 15.81
CA ARG A 211 10.33 23.42 15.45
C ARG A 211 10.23 23.77 13.96
N GLY A 212 10.48 25.03 13.59
CA GLY A 212 10.40 25.49 12.20
C GLY A 212 8.99 25.84 11.71
N ALA A 213 7.98 25.71 12.57
CA ALA A 213 6.58 26.03 12.27
C ALA A 213 6.30 27.50 11.99
N LEU A 214 5.22 27.75 11.23
CA LEU A 214 4.55 29.04 11.17
C LEU A 214 4.00 29.46 12.54
N PRO A 215 3.92 30.77 12.85
CA PRO A 215 3.54 31.25 14.17
C PRO A 215 2.08 30.96 14.55
N GLY A 216 1.88 30.53 15.80
CA GLY A 216 0.60 30.32 16.49
C GLY A 216 -0.25 29.18 15.92
N GLU A 217 -0.97 28.39 16.72
CA GLU A 217 -1.84 27.32 16.19
C GLU A 217 -3.16 27.88 15.62
N THR A 218 -3.66 27.31 14.51
CA THR A 218 -4.92 27.72 13.87
C THR A 218 -5.77 26.50 13.47
N PRO A 219 -7.11 26.64 13.30
CA PRO A 219 -7.97 25.54 12.89
C PRO A 219 -7.66 24.99 11.50
N THR A 220 -7.17 25.85 10.61
CA THR A 220 -6.75 25.52 9.24
C THR A 220 -5.39 26.14 8.91
N GLY A 221 -4.67 25.59 7.94
CA GLY A 221 -3.42 26.17 7.44
C GLY A 221 -2.89 25.45 6.19
N PRO A 222 -1.88 26.02 5.51
CA PRO A 222 -1.32 25.43 4.29
C PRO A 222 -0.45 24.21 4.59
N LEU A 223 -0.14 23.41 3.58
CA LEU A 223 1.03 22.55 3.64
C LEU A 223 2.29 23.43 3.48
N LEU A 224 3.34 23.12 4.24
CA LEU A 224 4.66 23.70 4.04
C LEU A 224 5.67 22.59 3.76
N ILE A 225 6.51 22.80 2.76
CA ILE A 225 7.63 21.93 2.43
C ILE A 225 8.92 22.70 2.69
N GLN A 226 9.79 22.17 3.55
CA GLN A 226 11.00 22.84 3.98
C GLN A 226 12.04 22.87 2.86
N GLY A 227 12.46 24.08 2.46
CA GLY A 227 13.30 24.32 1.29
C GLY A 227 14.73 24.81 1.56
N ASP A 228 15.10 25.12 2.80
CA ASP A 228 16.37 25.77 3.16
C ASP A 228 17.50 24.78 3.54
N HIS A 229 17.16 23.52 3.84
CA HIS A 229 18.12 22.53 4.36
C HIS A 229 18.83 21.72 3.26
N GLY A 230 18.08 21.06 2.37
CA GLY A 230 18.66 20.14 1.40
C GLY A 230 17.78 19.88 0.18
N ALA A 231 18.36 19.23 -0.83
CA ALA A 231 17.67 18.86 -2.06
C ALA A 231 16.64 17.74 -1.81
N VAL A 232 15.42 17.95 -2.30
CA VAL A 232 14.33 16.97 -2.25
C VAL A 232 13.54 17.05 -3.54
N ALA A 233 13.07 15.91 -4.04
CA ALA A 233 12.11 15.87 -5.13
C ALA A 233 10.79 15.25 -4.67
N ILE A 234 9.66 15.79 -5.12
CA ILE A 234 8.32 15.37 -4.72
C ILE A 234 7.43 15.24 -5.96
N ARG A 235 6.56 14.23 -5.95
CA ARG A 235 5.54 14.03 -7.00
C ARG A 235 4.30 13.33 -6.45
N ASN A 236 3.29 13.16 -7.31
CA ASN A 236 2.08 12.38 -7.00
C ASN A 236 1.36 12.84 -5.72
N ILE A 237 1.35 14.15 -5.46
CA ILE A 237 0.70 14.71 -4.27
C ILE A 237 -0.82 14.59 -4.44
N ARG A 238 -1.43 13.80 -3.56
CA ARG A 238 -2.87 13.54 -3.51
C ARG A 238 -3.39 13.80 -2.10
N TYR A 239 -4.60 14.35 -1.97
CA TYR A 239 -5.17 14.63 -0.65
C TYR A 239 -6.71 14.56 -0.62
N LYS A 240 -7.24 14.34 0.58
CA LYS A 240 -8.64 14.52 0.97
C LYS A 240 -8.66 15.41 2.20
N ALA A 241 -9.21 16.62 2.06
CA ALA A 241 -9.41 17.53 3.18
C ALA A 241 -10.78 17.27 3.81
N TYR A 242 -10.82 17.20 5.14
CA TYR A 242 -12.05 16.97 5.90
C TYR A 242 -12.44 18.21 6.70
N GLY A 243 -13.75 18.40 6.84
CA GLY A 243 -14.32 19.42 7.73
C GLY A 243 -14.56 18.87 9.13
N SER A 244 -14.93 19.74 10.06
CA SER A 244 -15.21 19.39 11.45
C SER A 244 -16.61 18.85 11.70
N GLU A 245 -17.55 19.06 10.78
CA GLU A 245 -18.95 18.66 10.92
C GLU A 245 -19.17 17.22 10.42
N PRO A 246 -19.61 16.28 11.27
CA PRO A 246 -19.80 14.89 10.88
C PRO A 246 -21.15 14.69 10.19
N VAL A 247 -21.24 13.64 9.37
CA VAL A 247 -22.54 13.04 9.05
C VAL A 247 -23.04 12.31 10.30
N THR A 248 -24.29 12.54 10.68
CA THR A 248 -24.91 11.85 11.80
C THR A 248 -26.15 11.08 11.38
N LEU A 249 -26.39 9.97 12.06
CA LEU A 249 -27.57 9.13 11.88
C LEU A 249 -28.32 9.08 13.20
N THR A 250 -29.54 9.61 13.24
CA THR A 250 -30.31 9.80 14.47
C THR A 250 -31.75 9.34 14.30
N LYS A 251 -32.51 9.31 15.42
CA LYS A 251 -33.94 8.95 15.45
C LYS A 251 -34.21 7.60 14.78
N LEU A 252 -33.30 6.64 14.98
CA LEU A 252 -33.42 5.34 14.35
C LEU A 252 -34.55 4.54 15.00
N LYS A 253 -35.44 3.98 14.18
CA LYS A 253 -36.52 3.10 14.62
C LYS A 253 -36.60 1.87 13.74
N LEU A 254 -36.57 0.69 14.35
CA LEU A 254 -36.76 -0.61 13.71
C LEU A 254 -38.22 -1.05 13.86
N SER A 255 -38.88 -1.32 12.75
CA SER A 255 -40.08 -2.15 12.67
C SER A 255 -39.66 -3.57 12.29
N ALA A 256 -39.84 -4.54 13.20
CA ALA A 256 -39.41 -5.93 13.01
C ALA A 256 -40.58 -6.81 12.55
N TYR A 257 -40.28 -7.83 11.76
CA TYR A 257 -41.24 -8.76 11.20
C TYR A 257 -40.74 -10.20 11.32
N ASP A 258 -41.63 -11.10 11.75
CA ASP A 258 -41.29 -12.50 12.01
C ASP A 258 -41.74 -13.34 10.82
N GLY A 259 -40.88 -14.22 10.33
CA GLY A 259 -41.28 -15.20 9.31
C GLY A 259 -40.36 -15.25 8.09
N LYS A 260 -40.82 -16.02 7.10
CA LYS A 260 -40.06 -16.29 5.88
C LYS A 260 -40.47 -15.33 4.78
N PHE A 261 -39.51 -14.59 4.26
CA PHE A 261 -39.74 -13.61 3.20
C PHE A 261 -38.97 -14.02 1.93
N LYS A 262 -39.56 -13.74 0.76
CA LYS A 262 -38.97 -14.00 -0.56
C LYS A 262 -38.65 -12.72 -1.32
N ALA A 263 -39.28 -11.62 -0.93
CA ALA A 263 -39.08 -10.29 -1.48
C ALA A 263 -39.30 -9.22 -0.39
N LEU A 264 -38.68 -8.05 -0.57
CA LEU A 264 -38.87 -6.90 0.33
C LEU A 264 -40.33 -6.42 0.34
N SER A 265 -41.03 -6.55 -0.79
CA SER A 265 -42.46 -6.20 -0.92
C SER A 265 -43.36 -7.03 -0.01
N ASP A 266 -42.93 -8.21 0.42
CA ASP A 266 -43.70 -9.07 1.33
C ASP A 266 -43.92 -8.40 2.69
N LEU A 267 -43.09 -7.41 3.05
CA LEU A 267 -43.18 -6.66 4.31
C LEU A 267 -44.18 -5.51 4.25
N ALA A 268 -44.49 -4.97 3.06
CA ALA A 268 -45.23 -3.71 2.91
C ALA A 268 -46.67 -3.77 3.42
N SER A 269 -47.29 -4.95 3.43
CA SER A 269 -48.66 -5.17 3.89
C SER A 269 -48.76 -5.76 5.31
N LEU A 270 -47.63 -5.96 5.99
CA LEU A 270 -47.59 -6.59 7.30
C LEU A 270 -47.57 -5.55 8.42
N THR A 271 -48.23 -5.90 9.52
CA THR A 271 -48.06 -5.18 10.79
C THR A 271 -46.75 -5.66 11.43
N PRO A 272 -45.87 -4.74 11.87
CA PRO A 272 -44.66 -5.12 12.59
C PRO A 272 -44.99 -5.94 13.84
N SER A 273 -44.22 -6.99 14.11
CA SER A 273 -44.32 -7.77 15.35
C SER A 273 -43.84 -6.94 16.55
N ARG A 274 -42.88 -6.04 16.32
CA ARG A 274 -42.32 -5.11 17.31
C ARG A 274 -41.83 -3.83 16.65
N GLU A 275 -41.80 -2.77 17.44
CA GLU A 275 -41.12 -1.52 17.10
C GLU A 275 -40.13 -1.14 18.21
N ILE A 276 -38.90 -0.79 17.82
CA ILE A 276 -37.77 -0.59 18.74
C ILE A 276 -36.99 0.65 18.30
N ASP A 277 -36.71 1.56 19.23
CA ASP A 277 -35.73 2.64 18.99
C ASP A 277 -34.31 2.06 19.01
N LEU A 278 -33.50 2.43 18.02
CA LEU A 278 -32.15 1.88 17.86
C LEU A 278 -31.07 2.92 18.17
N ASP A 279 -30.06 2.50 18.91
CA ASP A 279 -28.80 3.26 19.05
C ASP A 279 -27.71 2.79 18.08
N VAL A 280 -27.83 1.57 17.55
CA VAL A 280 -26.89 0.92 16.63
C VAL A 280 -27.64 0.30 15.45
N LEU A 281 -26.98 0.19 14.29
CA LEU A 281 -27.51 -0.49 13.12
C LEU A 281 -27.37 -2.01 13.25
N SER A 282 -28.41 -2.65 13.80
CA SER A 282 -28.51 -4.10 13.93
C SER A 282 -29.98 -4.52 13.91
N HIS A 283 -30.27 -5.73 13.44
CA HIS A 283 -31.60 -6.30 13.66
C HIS A 283 -31.71 -6.79 15.12
N GLN A 284 -32.34 -5.96 15.96
CA GLN A 284 -32.62 -6.27 17.37
C GLN A 284 -34.04 -6.85 17.60
N GLY A 285 -34.76 -7.16 16.51
CA GLY A 285 -36.00 -7.95 16.51
C GLY A 285 -35.75 -9.44 16.85
N PRO A 286 -36.78 -10.32 16.79
CA PRO A 286 -37.02 -11.41 17.74
C PRO A 286 -35.92 -12.47 17.88
N GLY A 287 -36.06 -13.29 18.94
CA GLY A 287 -35.15 -14.36 19.35
C GLY A 287 -35.00 -15.56 18.41
N SER A 288 -35.32 -15.43 17.11
CA SER A 288 -34.94 -16.41 16.09
C SER A 288 -33.68 -15.94 15.37
N ARG A 289 -32.71 -16.85 15.22
CA ARG A 289 -31.46 -16.59 14.50
C ARG A 289 -31.68 -16.19 13.04
N ASP A 290 -32.78 -16.65 12.45
CA ASP A 290 -33.10 -16.68 11.03
C ASP A 290 -34.60 -16.42 10.81
N ASN A 291 -35.00 -16.18 9.56
CA ASN A 291 -36.38 -15.94 9.12
C ASN A 291 -36.99 -14.70 9.80
N PHE A 292 -36.42 -13.53 9.50
CA PHE A 292 -36.93 -12.24 9.93
C PHE A 292 -36.86 -11.20 8.82
N GLY A 293 -37.64 -10.14 8.97
CA GLY A 293 -37.64 -8.93 8.15
C GLY A 293 -37.51 -7.70 9.04
N GLY A 294 -36.96 -6.62 8.50
CA GLY A 294 -36.82 -5.37 9.23
C GLY A 294 -36.96 -4.17 8.32
N LYS A 295 -37.54 -3.10 8.87
CA LYS A 295 -37.56 -1.77 8.29
C LYS A 295 -36.98 -0.80 9.30
N ILE A 296 -35.78 -0.28 9.03
CA ILE A 296 -35.12 0.73 9.86
C ILE A 296 -35.37 2.09 9.22
N THR A 297 -35.96 3.01 9.96
CA THR A 297 -36.13 4.42 9.55
C THR A 297 -35.26 5.32 10.42
N GLY A 298 -34.91 6.50 9.92
CA GLY A 298 -34.24 7.51 10.73
C GLY A 298 -33.95 8.80 9.98
N LEU A 299 -33.06 9.61 10.54
CA LEU A 299 -32.65 10.90 10.00
C LEU A 299 -31.14 10.93 9.78
N LEU A 300 -30.73 11.14 8.53
CA LEU A 300 -29.35 11.28 8.10
C LEU A 300 -29.05 12.77 7.92
N HIS A 301 -28.24 13.34 8.81
CA HIS A 301 -27.78 14.72 8.70
C HIS A 301 -26.58 14.81 7.75
N ILE A 302 -26.73 15.59 6.68
CA ILE A 302 -25.69 15.85 5.68
C ILE A 302 -25.14 17.27 5.90
N PRO A 303 -23.85 17.45 6.24
CA PRO A 303 -23.32 18.78 6.53
C PRO A 303 -23.09 19.63 5.28
N ARG A 304 -22.86 19.02 4.11
CA ARG A 304 -22.56 19.73 2.86
C ARG A 304 -23.20 19.04 1.67
N SER A 305 -23.82 19.79 0.76
CA SER A 305 -24.33 19.20 -0.48
C SER A 305 -23.20 18.67 -1.36
N GLY A 306 -23.43 17.57 -2.06
CA GLY A 306 -22.50 17.02 -3.06
C GLY A 306 -22.57 15.51 -3.20
N ASP A 307 -21.54 14.93 -3.82
CA ASP A 307 -21.46 13.49 -4.10
C ASP A 307 -20.94 12.72 -2.88
N TYR A 308 -21.77 11.84 -2.34
CA TYR A 308 -21.45 10.93 -1.25
C TYR A 308 -21.30 9.50 -1.77
N LEU A 309 -20.27 8.80 -1.29
CA LEU A 309 -20.18 7.35 -1.39
C LEU A 309 -20.90 6.73 -0.20
N ILE A 310 -21.86 5.85 -0.48
CA ILE A 310 -22.59 5.06 0.50
C ILE A 310 -22.18 3.59 0.33
N ASN A 311 -21.84 2.93 1.43
CA ASN A 311 -21.52 1.51 1.48
C ASN A 311 -22.44 0.82 2.46
N LEU A 312 -23.28 -0.09 1.97
CA LEU A 312 -24.15 -0.94 2.77
C LEU A 312 -23.62 -2.38 2.75
N THR A 313 -23.48 -2.98 3.94
CA THR A 313 -23.15 -4.39 4.08
C THR A 313 -24.17 -5.10 4.96
N LEU A 314 -24.74 -6.18 4.43
CA LEU A 314 -25.63 -7.15 5.07
C LEU A 314 -24.88 -8.49 5.17
N PRO A 315 -24.13 -8.74 6.27
CA PRO A 315 -23.18 -9.85 6.37
C PRO A 315 -23.83 -11.24 6.35
N TRP A 316 -25.15 -11.33 6.53
CA TRP A 316 -25.89 -12.59 6.41
C TRP A 316 -26.11 -13.02 4.95
N ILE A 317 -25.69 -12.22 3.97
CA ILE A 317 -25.70 -12.55 2.54
C ILE A 317 -24.22 -12.75 2.10
N PRO A 318 -23.62 -13.92 2.31
CA PRO A 318 -22.23 -14.16 1.89
C PRO A 318 -22.08 -14.10 0.37
N ALA A 319 -20.88 -13.76 -0.11
CA ALA A 319 -20.58 -13.68 -1.54
C ALA A 319 -20.55 -15.07 -2.23
N GLU A 320 -20.35 -16.15 -1.47
CA GLU A 320 -20.06 -17.49 -1.98
C GLU A 320 -21.31 -18.41 -2.08
N VAL A 321 -22.53 -17.86 -2.04
CA VAL A 321 -23.74 -18.69 -2.02
C VAL A 321 -24.14 -19.21 -3.39
N ASN A 322 -24.74 -20.41 -3.38
CA ASN A 322 -25.50 -20.91 -4.50
C ASN A 322 -26.61 -19.89 -4.84
N LYS A 323 -26.46 -19.20 -5.97
CA LYS A 323 -27.35 -18.15 -6.46
C LYS A 323 -28.81 -18.61 -6.64
N ALA A 324 -29.06 -19.92 -6.67
CA ALA A 324 -30.42 -20.48 -6.70
C ALA A 324 -31.14 -20.43 -5.33
N VAL A 325 -30.43 -20.13 -4.24
CA VAL A 325 -30.96 -20.17 -2.88
C VAL A 325 -30.96 -18.76 -2.28
N ARG A 326 -32.09 -18.06 -2.39
CA ARG A 326 -32.27 -16.72 -1.83
C ARG A 326 -32.20 -16.72 -0.30
N ASN A 327 -31.18 -16.07 0.26
CA ASN A 327 -30.89 -16.05 1.69
C ASN A 327 -31.12 -14.68 2.34
N GLY A 328 -31.31 -13.62 1.55
CA GLY A 328 -31.64 -12.29 2.03
C GLY A 328 -31.67 -11.25 0.90
N ALA A 329 -32.19 -10.07 1.24
CA ALA A 329 -32.11 -8.87 0.41
C ALA A 329 -32.19 -7.62 1.29
N GLY A 330 -31.79 -6.48 0.74
CA GLY A 330 -31.96 -5.18 1.36
C GLY A 330 -32.08 -4.05 0.34
N GLU A 331 -32.79 -2.99 0.71
CA GLU A 331 -32.93 -1.78 -0.07
C GLU A 331 -32.81 -0.56 0.85
N LEU A 332 -31.92 0.36 0.48
CA LEU A 332 -31.73 1.63 1.16
C LEU A 332 -32.32 2.75 0.31
N THR A 333 -33.15 3.57 0.94
CA THR A 333 -33.62 4.83 0.37
C THR A 333 -33.18 6.01 1.23
N ILE A 334 -32.84 7.12 0.58
CA ILE A 334 -32.52 8.40 1.22
C ILE A 334 -33.36 9.47 0.52
N ALA A 335 -34.07 10.28 1.30
CA ALA A 335 -35.03 11.26 0.79
C ALA A 335 -36.07 10.63 -0.19
N GLY A 336 -36.50 9.40 0.09
CA GLY A 336 -37.44 8.64 -0.73
C GLY A 336 -36.89 8.12 -2.06
N LYS A 337 -35.62 8.37 -2.37
CA LYS A 337 -34.95 7.83 -3.57
C LYS A 337 -34.20 6.56 -3.22
N LYS A 338 -34.34 5.53 -4.04
CA LYS A 338 -33.54 4.30 -3.93
C LYS A 338 -32.06 4.60 -4.19
N VAL A 339 -31.22 4.30 -3.21
CA VAL A 339 -29.77 4.54 -3.23
C VAL A 339 -29.03 3.21 -3.36
N ALA A 340 -29.36 2.22 -2.53
CA ALA A 340 -28.74 0.89 -2.56
C ALA A 340 -29.78 -0.21 -2.71
N ALA A 341 -29.42 -1.28 -3.41
CA ALA A 341 -30.08 -2.57 -3.27
C ALA A 341 -29.05 -3.67 -3.25
N ILE A 342 -29.32 -4.68 -2.45
CA ILE A 342 -28.55 -5.90 -2.31
C ILE A 342 -29.52 -7.06 -2.50
N THR A 343 -29.23 -7.95 -3.43
CA THR A 343 -29.89 -9.25 -3.49
C THR A 343 -28.91 -10.38 -3.15
N THR A 344 -29.42 -11.60 -3.08
CA THR A 344 -28.58 -12.78 -2.86
C THR A 344 -27.55 -12.97 -3.99
N GLU A 345 -27.89 -12.54 -5.21
CA GLU A 345 -27.05 -12.68 -6.40
C GLU A 345 -25.87 -11.69 -6.44
N ASP A 346 -26.00 -10.55 -5.75
CA ASP A 346 -25.03 -9.45 -5.73
C ASP A 346 -23.94 -9.63 -4.66
N GLY A 347 -24.14 -10.56 -3.71
CA GLY A 347 -23.36 -10.63 -2.47
C GLY A 347 -23.78 -9.51 -1.50
N GLY A 348 -23.55 -9.71 -0.21
CA GLY A 348 -24.10 -8.86 0.86
C GLY A 348 -23.54 -7.45 0.96
N THR A 349 -22.96 -6.87 -0.10
CA THR A 349 -22.39 -5.52 -0.08
C THR A 349 -22.82 -4.75 -1.33
N ALA A 350 -23.22 -3.50 -1.13
CA ALA A 350 -23.47 -2.56 -2.23
C ALA A 350 -22.82 -1.21 -1.93
N SER A 351 -22.13 -0.69 -2.94
CA SER A 351 -21.39 0.58 -2.92
C SER A 351 -21.91 1.50 -4.02
N MET A 352 -22.31 2.72 -3.69
CA MET A 352 -22.90 3.65 -4.65
C MET A 352 -22.52 5.09 -4.37
N LYS A 353 -22.36 5.85 -5.45
CA LYS A 353 -22.25 7.30 -5.39
C LYS A 353 -23.64 7.92 -5.53
N VAL A 354 -24.02 8.80 -4.61
CA VAL A 354 -25.29 9.52 -4.59
C VAL A 354 -25.07 11.00 -4.31
N SER A 355 -25.72 11.87 -5.05
CA SER A 355 -25.72 13.31 -4.76
C SER A 355 -26.77 13.62 -3.69
N LEU A 356 -26.34 14.18 -2.56
CA LEU A 356 -27.19 14.53 -1.43
C LEU A 356 -27.14 16.03 -1.18
N GLU A 357 -28.27 16.60 -0.75
CA GLU A 357 -28.34 17.98 -0.29
C GLU A 357 -28.01 18.08 1.21
N ALA A 358 -27.44 19.20 1.62
CA ALA A 358 -27.22 19.51 3.01
C ALA A 358 -28.53 19.59 3.80
N GLY A 359 -28.48 19.15 5.05
CA GLY A 359 -29.61 19.11 5.97
C GLY A 359 -30.01 17.70 6.38
N ASP A 360 -31.18 17.60 6.99
CA ASP A 360 -31.70 16.38 7.56
C ASP A 360 -32.54 15.60 6.54
N LEU A 361 -32.04 14.46 6.08
CA LEU A 361 -32.68 13.62 5.07
C LEU A 361 -33.29 12.36 5.71
N PRO A 362 -34.57 12.02 5.44
CA PRO A 362 -35.14 10.78 5.92
C PRO A 362 -34.45 9.59 5.23
N ILE A 363 -34.10 8.58 6.01
CA ILE A 363 -33.48 7.35 5.53
C ILE A 363 -34.36 6.15 5.90
N GLU A 364 -34.46 5.19 4.99
CA GLU A 364 -35.16 3.94 5.22
C GLU A 364 -34.37 2.77 4.64
N LEU A 365 -34.08 1.77 5.47
CA LEU A 365 -33.48 0.50 5.08
C LEU A 365 -34.49 -0.62 5.33
N THR A 366 -34.97 -1.25 4.26
CA THR A 366 -35.85 -2.42 4.32
C THR A 366 -35.05 -3.65 3.94
N TYR A 367 -35.13 -4.72 4.74
CA TYR A 367 -34.35 -5.94 4.54
C TYR A 367 -35.05 -7.19 5.06
N TYR A 368 -34.59 -8.35 4.61
CA TYR A 368 -34.93 -9.62 5.25
C TYR A 368 -33.74 -10.59 5.26
N LYS A 369 -33.81 -11.54 6.19
CA LYS A 369 -32.92 -12.69 6.32
C LYS A 369 -33.75 -13.97 6.28
N GLY A 370 -33.49 -14.81 5.29
CA GLY A 370 -34.14 -16.12 5.14
C GLY A 370 -33.53 -17.14 6.11
N PHE A 371 -32.33 -17.63 5.80
CA PHE A 371 -31.60 -18.55 6.68
C PHE A 371 -30.11 -18.20 6.66
N GLY A 372 -29.47 -18.23 7.82
CA GLY A 372 -28.05 -17.98 8.00
C GLY A 372 -27.24 -19.26 7.85
N LEU A 373 -26.14 -19.17 7.11
CA LEU A 373 -25.10 -20.19 7.17
C LEU A 373 -24.46 -20.16 8.56
N TRP A 374 -24.03 -21.31 9.07
CA TRP A 374 -23.53 -21.46 10.45
C TRP A 374 -22.33 -20.56 10.80
N TYR A 375 -21.64 -20.03 9.79
CA TYR A 375 -20.52 -19.09 9.89
C TYR A 375 -20.91 -17.61 9.70
N ALA A 376 -22.08 -17.30 9.13
CA ALA A 376 -22.58 -15.93 8.91
C ALA A 376 -23.52 -15.50 10.07
N ARG A 377 -22.94 -15.41 11.28
CA ARG A 377 -23.70 -15.30 12.54
C ARG A 377 -24.20 -13.89 12.89
N GLY A 378 -23.71 -12.84 12.23
CA GLY A 378 -24.04 -11.45 12.56
C GLY A 378 -25.41 -11.02 12.02
N ASN A 379 -26.17 -10.30 12.85
CA ASN A 379 -27.34 -9.51 12.44
C ASN A 379 -26.99 -8.02 12.32
N ASP A 380 -25.69 -7.71 12.36
CA ASP A 380 -25.16 -6.36 12.34
C ASP A 380 -25.26 -5.80 10.92
N ILE A 381 -25.66 -4.55 10.81
CA ILE A 381 -25.78 -3.85 9.53
C ILE A 381 -24.68 -2.80 9.50
N THR A 382 -23.86 -2.81 8.46
CA THR A 382 -22.85 -1.77 8.28
C THR A 382 -23.35 -0.79 7.25
N LEU A 383 -23.49 0.48 7.64
CA LEU A 383 -23.70 1.60 6.74
C LEU A 383 -22.53 2.56 6.91
N ALA A 384 -21.71 2.70 5.88
CA ALA A 384 -20.61 3.65 5.86
C ALA A 384 -20.84 4.74 4.82
N ILE A 385 -20.30 5.91 5.10
CA ILE A 385 -20.42 7.09 4.25
C ILE A 385 -19.09 7.83 4.13
N GLU A 386 -18.81 8.34 2.94
CA GLU A 386 -17.73 9.28 2.64
C GLU A 386 -18.29 10.40 1.74
N GLY A 387 -17.83 11.63 1.87
CA GLY A 387 -18.33 12.75 1.05
C GLY A 387 -17.62 14.07 1.28
N PRO A 388 -18.19 15.20 0.79
CA PRO A 388 -17.58 16.51 0.90
C PRO A 388 -17.23 16.91 2.34
N GLY A 389 -15.94 16.88 2.63
CA GLY A 389 -15.39 17.15 3.96
C GLY A 389 -15.77 16.12 5.02
N VAL A 390 -16.18 14.91 4.64
CA VAL A 390 -16.57 13.82 5.54
C VAL A 390 -15.68 12.61 5.25
N LYS A 391 -14.85 12.26 6.23
CA LYS A 391 -14.02 11.04 6.17
C LYS A 391 -14.90 9.80 6.09
N TYR A 392 -14.43 8.75 5.42
CA TYR A 392 -15.08 7.44 5.45
C TYR A 392 -15.38 7.02 6.90
N THR A 393 -16.67 6.96 7.23
CA THR A 393 -17.17 6.75 8.60
C THR A 393 -18.27 5.71 8.58
N VAL A 394 -18.17 4.70 9.47
CA VAL A 394 -19.27 3.77 9.73
C VAL A 394 -20.25 4.43 10.68
N LEU A 395 -21.52 4.51 10.29
CA LEU A 395 -22.59 5.13 11.06
C LEU A 395 -23.20 4.12 12.02
N LYS A 396 -23.28 4.49 13.31
CA LYS A 396 -23.92 3.70 14.38
C LYS A 396 -23.52 2.20 14.38
N PRO A 397 -22.21 1.88 14.33
CA PRO A 397 -21.76 0.50 14.26
C PRO A 397 -22.09 -0.29 15.54
N VAL A 398 -22.28 -1.60 15.40
CA VAL A 398 -22.20 -2.52 16.54
C VAL A 398 -20.73 -2.72 16.88
N ILE A 399 -20.30 -2.21 18.03
CA ILE A 399 -18.93 -2.40 18.50
C ILE A 399 -18.87 -3.70 19.31
N ARG A 400 -18.22 -4.72 18.75
CA ARG A 400 -17.85 -5.94 19.47
C ARG A 400 -16.37 -5.84 19.76
N ALA A 401 -16.00 -5.58 21.02
CA ALA A 401 -14.62 -5.72 21.44
C ALA A 401 -14.27 -7.21 21.42
N GLN A 402 -13.46 -7.63 20.45
CA GLN A 402 -12.68 -8.86 20.60
C GLN A 402 -11.36 -8.47 21.23
N ASP A 403 -10.89 -9.29 22.17
CA ASP A 403 -9.56 -9.10 22.72
C ASP A 403 -8.54 -9.17 21.57
N PRO A 404 -7.72 -8.13 21.37
CA PRO A 404 -6.75 -8.15 20.31
C PRO A 404 -5.77 -9.30 20.54
N VAL A 405 -5.51 -10.07 19.49
CA VAL A 405 -4.41 -11.02 19.50
C VAL A 405 -3.13 -10.21 19.37
N GLY A 406 -2.25 -10.33 20.36
CA GLY A 406 -0.94 -9.68 20.30
C GLY A 406 -0.13 -10.17 19.10
N GLU A 407 0.52 -9.23 18.42
CA GLU A 407 1.44 -9.51 17.30
C GLU A 407 2.55 -10.48 17.77
N ILE A 408 2.73 -11.58 17.05
CA ILE A 408 3.87 -12.48 17.22
C ILE A 408 4.88 -12.15 16.14
N SER A 409 5.94 -11.46 16.55
CA SER A 409 6.98 -10.96 15.63
C SER A 409 8.30 -11.71 15.78
N LEU A 410 8.89 -12.02 14.64
CA LEU A 410 10.22 -12.60 14.52
C LEU A 410 11.17 -11.51 14.03
N LEU A 411 12.20 -11.20 14.83
CA LEU A 411 13.17 -10.14 14.54
C LEU A 411 14.57 -10.74 14.34
N ALA A 412 15.28 -10.30 13.31
CA ALA A 412 16.67 -10.68 13.05
C ALA A 412 17.62 -9.60 13.55
N LYS A 413 18.00 -9.63 14.84
CA LYS A 413 18.82 -8.57 15.46
C LYS A 413 20.31 -8.88 15.51
N GLY A 414 20.68 -10.08 15.95
CA GLY A 414 22.08 -10.46 16.22
C GLY A 414 22.68 -11.42 15.20
N GLU A 415 21.85 -12.25 14.57
CA GLU A 415 22.23 -13.25 13.59
C GLU A 415 21.15 -13.38 12.51
N PRO A 416 21.46 -13.96 11.34
CA PRO A 416 20.45 -14.31 10.35
C PRO A 416 19.39 -15.25 10.93
N VAL A 417 18.12 -14.94 10.68
CA VAL A 417 16.98 -15.75 11.11
C VAL A 417 16.26 -16.29 9.88
N MET A 418 16.01 -17.59 9.85
CA MET A 418 15.28 -18.25 8.77
C MET A 418 13.90 -18.69 9.25
N GLN A 419 12.86 -18.39 8.48
CA GLN A 419 11.51 -18.86 8.73
C GLN A 419 10.92 -19.47 7.46
N ARG A 420 10.56 -20.75 7.53
CA ARG A 420 9.73 -21.39 6.49
C ARG A 420 8.27 -21.10 6.77
N GLY A 421 7.50 -20.84 5.72
CA GLY A 421 6.09 -20.48 5.85
C GLY A 421 5.43 -20.29 4.51
N PHE A 422 4.15 -19.92 4.53
CA PHE A 422 3.47 -19.52 3.32
C PHE A 422 3.62 -18.02 3.14
N VAL A 423 3.92 -17.58 1.94
CA VAL A 423 4.08 -16.16 1.60
C VAL A 423 3.12 -15.83 0.48
N ASN A 424 2.47 -14.69 0.58
CA ASN A 424 1.73 -14.14 -0.54
C ASN A 424 2.68 -13.25 -1.35
N HIS A 425 2.77 -13.51 -2.65
CA HIS A 425 3.55 -12.71 -3.59
C HIS A 425 2.68 -12.45 -4.83
N ARG A 426 2.45 -11.17 -5.14
CA ARG A 426 1.60 -10.70 -6.25
C ARG A 426 0.21 -11.37 -6.28
N GLY A 427 -0.39 -11.53 -5.10
CA GLY A 427 -1.71 -12.16 -4.92
C GLY A 427 -1.72 -13.68 -5.02
N THR A 428 -0.57 -14.32 -5.19
CA THR A 428 -0.43 -15.79 -5.22
C THR A 428 0.19 -16.29 -3.92
N LYS A 429 -0.42 -17.31 -3.31
CA LYS A 429 0.09 -17.97 -2.11
C LYS A 429 1.14 -19.03 -2.49
N HIS A 430 2.39 -18.78 -2.11
CA HIS A 430 3.50 -19.72 -2.24
C HIS A 430 3.66 -20.54 -0.96
N THR A 431 3.71 -21.87 -1.09
CA THR A 431 3.67 -22.80 0.06
C THR A 431 5.01 -23.41 0.44
N HIS A 432 6.02 -23.31 -0.42
CA HIS A 432 7.35 -23.88 -0.22
C HIS A 432 8.39 -22.78 -0.10
N THR A 433 8.12 -21.77 0.73
CA THR A 433 9.03 -20.62 0.86
C THR A 433 9.92 -20.72 2.09
N ILE A 434 11.07 -20.06 1.98
CA ILE A 434 11.91 -19.69 3.10
C ILE A 434 12.17 -18.19 3.03
N SER A 435 11.87 -17.52 4.13
CA SER A 435 12.21 -16.13 4.36
C SER A 435 13.45 -16.07 5.24
N VAL A 436 14.34 -15.13 4.96
CA VAL A 436 15.58 -14.93 5.72
C VAL A 436 15.69 -13.45 6.08
N GLY A 437 15.89 -13.17 7.36
CA GLY A 437 16.11 -11.83 7.88
C GLY A 437 17.53 -11.67 8.38
N GLU A 438 18.14 -10.52 8.11
CA GLU A 438 19.52 -10.23 8.47
C GLU A 438 19.60 -9.14 9.56
N PRO A 439 20.63 -9.15 10.42
CA PRO A 439 20.89 -8.11 11.43
C PRO A 439 20.90 -6.66 10.92
N GLY A 440 21.18 -6.46 9.63
CA GLY A 440 21.14 -5.15 8.96
C GLY A 440 19.75 -4.72 8.47
N ASN A 441 18.68 -5.36 8.92
CA ASN A 441 17.29 -5.14 8.51
C ASN A 441 17.05 -5.34 7.00
N ALA A 442 17.92 -6.10 6.33
CA ALA A 442 17.72 -6.56 4.97
C ALA A 442 17.13 -7.97 5.02
N ASN A 443 16.04 -8.19 4.32
CA ASN A 443 15.31 -9.44 4.40
C ASN A 443 14.86 -9.86 3.01
N TYR A 444 14.65 -11.16 2.82
CA TYR A 444 14.31 -11.71 1.52
C TYR A 444 13.56 -13.04 1.59
N THR A 445 12.84 -13.41 0.52
CA THR A 445 12.11 -14.68 0.41
C THR A 445 12.45 -15.42 -0.89
N VAL A 446 12.68 -16.72 -0.78
CA VAL A 446 12.88 -17.64 -1.90
C VAL A 446 11.81 -18.74 -1.91
N ASP A 447 11.28 -19.07 -3.09
CA ASP A 447 10.46 -20.27 -3.30
C ASP A 447 11.38 -21.47 -3.60
N LEU A 448 11.41 -22.42 -2.68
CA LEU A 448 12.24 -23.62 -2.76
C LEU A 448 11.72 -24.65 -3.77
N GLN A 449 10.44 -24.64 -4.10
CA GLN A 449 9.87 -25.57 -5.07
C GLN A 449 10.21 -25.18 -6.50
N LYS A 450 10.32 -23.87 -6.76
CA LYS A 450 10.52 -23.36 -8.12
C LYS A 450 11.87 -22.67 -8.36
N GLY A 451 12.64 -22.41 -7.30
CA GLY A 451 13.90 -21.65 -7.41
C GLY A 451 13.66 -20.19 -7.78
N GLU A 452 12.55 -19.61 -7.30
CA GLU A 452 12.13 -18.26 -7.63
C GLU A 452 12.53 -17.31 -6.51
N PHE A 453 13.13 -16.18 -6.88
CA PHE A 453 13.42 -15.11 -5.95
C PHE A 453 12.23 -14.13 -5.89
N LEU A 454 11.48 -14.14 -4.78
CA LEU A 454 10.15 -13.54 -4.74
C LEU A 454 10.20 -12.06 -4.36
N GLN A 455 10.88 -11.72 -3.28
CA GLN A 455 10.82 -10.37 -2.72
C GLN A 455 12.02 -10.07 -1.82
N VAL A 456 12.30 -8.78 -1.69
CA VAL A 456 13.20 -8.22 -0.67
C VAL A 456 12.48 -7.15 0.12
N TRP A 457 12.86 -6.95 1.38
CA TRP A 457 12.32 -5.83 2.15
C TRP A 457 13.31 -5.30 3.18
N ARG A 458 13.14 -4.02 3.50
CA ARG A 458 13.90 -3.34 4.55
C ARG A 458 13.03 -3.03 5.75
N GLY A 459 13.51 -3.35 6.94
CA GLY A 459 12.79 -3.15 8.20
C GLY A 459 12.77 -4.43 9.05
N ASN A 460 11.81 -4.50 9.97
CA ASN A 460 11.58 -5.69 10.79
C ASN A 460 11.28 -6.92 9.91
N PHE A 461 11.64 -8.10 10.41
CA PHE A 461 11.68 -9.31 9.60
C PHE A 461 10.26 -9.85 9.29
N LEU A 462 9.58 -10.54 10.21
CA LEU A 462 8.27 -11.14 9.93
C LEU A 462 7.28 -11.02 11.08
N GLU A 463 6.02 -10.76 10.74
CA GLU A 463 4.89 -11.07 11.59
C GLU A 463 4.43 -12.51 11.28
N THR A 464 4.44 -13.36 12.30
CA THR A 464 4.08 -14.78 12.23
C THR A 464 2.79 -15.10 12.98
N THR A 465 2.08 -14.08 13.49
CA THR A 465 0.77 -14.23 14.13
C THR A 465 -0.20 -15.11 13.32
N PRO A 466 -0.38 -14.90 11.99
CA PRO A 466 -1.31 -15.70 11.20
C PRO A 466 -0.90 -17.18 11.07
N MET A 467 0.38 -17.49 11.28
CA MET A 467 0.89 -18.86 11.24
C MET A 467 0.73 -19.58 12.58
N TRP A 468 1.01 -18.88 13.69
CA TRP A 468 1.21 -19.52 14.99
C TRP A 468 0.02 -19.37 15.93
N TYR A 469 -0.74 -18.28 15.81
CA TYR A 469 -1.92 -18.08 16.63
C TYR A 469 -3.15 -18.79 16.03
N GLY A 470 -3.74 -19.70 16.80
CA GLY A 470 -4.99 -20.39 16.44
C GLY A 470 -4.94 -21.25 15.17
N ARG A 471 -3.77 -21.38 14.52
CA ARG A 471 -3.59 -21.96 13.17
C ARG A 471 -4.67 -21.47 12.21
N GLY A 472 -4.84 -20.15 12.12
CA GLY A 472 -5.88 -19.48 11.32
C GLY A 472 -5.87 -19.84 9.83
N GLU A 473 -6.90 -19.42 9.10
CA GLU A 473 -7.20 -19.86 7.72
C GLU A 473 -6.09 -19.53 6.70
N THR A 474 -5.42 -18.38 6.82
CA THR A 474 -4.46 -17.91 5.79
C THR A 474 -3.05 -18.51 5.94
N GLN A 475 -2.56 -18.70 7.18
CA GLN A 475 -1.26 -19.30 7.51
C GLN A 475 -0.04 -18.60 6.87
N LEU A 476 -0.09 -17.27 6.73
CA LEU A 476 0.97 -16.49 6.07
C LEU A 476 2.04 -15.98 7.05
N SER A 477 3.30 -16.05 6.65
CA SER A 477 4.36 -15.18 7.19
C SER A 477 4.31 -13.83 6.45
N VAL A 478 4.13 -12.73 7.18
CA VAL A 478 3.92 -11.41 6.60
C VAL A 478 5.17 -10.54 6.81
N PRO A 479 5.78 -9.98 5.75
CA PRO A 479 6.86 -9.00 5.89
C PRO A 479 6.42 -7.78 6.69
N MET A 480 7.24 -7.33 7.64
CA MET A 480 6.94 -6.15 8.48
C MET A 480 7.58 -4.85 7.97
N GLY A 481 8.33 -4.91 6.87
CA GLY A 481 9.11 -3.78 6.33
C GLY A 481 8.65 -3.32 4.95
N SER A 482 9.41 -2.39 4.36
CA SER A 482 9.17 -1.86 3.01
C SER A 482 9.51 -2.94 1.97
N VAL A 483 8.48 -3.60 1.43
CA VAL A 483 8.61 -4.68 0.44
C VAL A 483 8.84 -4.16 -0.97
N ILE A 484 9.72 -4.86 -1.70
CA ILE A 484 9.87 -4.81 -3.15
C ILE A 484 9.58 -6.21 -3.68
N GLU A 485 8.48 -6.35 -4.44
CA GLU A 485 8.11 -7.60 -5.12
C GLU A 485 8.88 -7.76 -6.43
N LEU A 486 9.69 -8.81 -6.53
CA LEU A 486 10.51 -9.13 -7.70
C LEU A 486 9.68 -9.94 -8.72
N SER A 487 10.30 -10.37 -9.82
CA SER A 487 9.57 -11.06 -10.90
C SER A 487 8.87 -12.34 -10.45
N GLY A 488 9.42 -13.04 -9.45
CA GLY A 488 8.98 -14.37 -9.05
C GLY A 488 9.15 -15.40 -10.17
N LYS A 489 10.12 -15.19 -11.08
CA LYS A 489 10.49 -16.15 -12.12
C LYS A 489 11.78 -16.88 -11.72
N PRO A 490 12.10 -18.04 -12.34
CA PRO A 490 13.36 -18.72 -12.11
C PRO A 490 14.54 -17.79 -12.37
N SER A 491 15.48 -17.70 -11.43
CA SER A 491 16.64 -16.80 -11.53
C SER A 491 17.63 -17.22 -12.61
N LEU A 492 17.70 -18.52 -12.93
CA LEU A 492 18.58 -19.11 -13.93
C LEU A 492 17.79 -19.97 -14.93
N SER A 493 18.14 -19.86 -16.21
CA SER A 493 17.57 -20.70 -17.26
C SER A 493 18.51 -20.86 -18.46
N TYR A 494 18.42 -22.01 -19.14
CA TYR A 494 19.03 -22.18 -20.45
C TYR A 494 18.14 -21.55 -21.52
N LEU A 495 18.72 -20.69 -22.35
CA LEU A 495 18.03 -20.03 -23.46
C LEU A 495 18.68 -20.46 -24.77
N THR A 496 17.87 -20.75 -25.80
CA THR A 496 18.39 -21.11 -27.14
C THR A 496 19.25 -19.99 -27.74
N ASP A 497 18.89 -18.75 -27.44
CA ASP A 497 19.66 -17.54 -27.76
C ASP A 497 19.24 -16.38 -26.83
N GLN A 498 19.94 -15.26 -26.91
CA GLN A 498 19.72 -14.08 -26.06
C GLN A 498 18.34 -13.39 -26.24
N ASN A 499 17.53 -13.78 -27.23
CA ASN A 499 16.20 -13.25 -27.50
C ASN A 499 15.07 -14.24 -27.12
N ALA A 500 15.40 -15.48 -26.75
CA ALA A 500 14.41 -16.48 -26.36
C ALA A 500 13.63 -16.03 -25.11
N VAL A 501 12.30 -16.23 -25.11
CA VAL A 501 11.40 -15.81 -24.02
C VAL A 501 11.84 -16.43 -22.69
N TRP A 502 11.91 -15.61 -21.63
CA TRP A 502 12.22 -16.12 -20.29
C TRP A 502 11.07 -17.00 -19.78
N PRO A 503 11.34 -18.22 -19.28
CA PRO A 503 10.27 -19.10 -18.88
C PRO A 503 9.68 -18.69 -17.52
N ASP A 504 8.37 -18.91 -17.36
CA ASP A 504 7.66 -18.69 -16.09
C ASP A 504 7.91 -19.83 -15.07
N SER A 505 8.49 -20.96 -15.51
CA SER A 505 8.90 -22.07 -14.64
C SER A 505 10.06 -22.86 -15.28
N ASN A 506 10.86 -23.56 -14.46
CA ASN A 506 12.01 -24.30 -14.97
C ASN A 506 11.88 -25.80 -14.67
N ALA A 507 11.50 -26.61 -15.66
CA ALA A 507 11.36 -28.06 -15.50
C ALA A 507 12.70 -28.78 -15.22
N ALA A 508 13.83 -28.14 -15.51
CA ALA A 508 15.15 -28.68 -15.22
C ALA A 508 15.58 -28.42 -13.76
N TYR A 509 14.84 -27.59 -13.02
CA TYR A 509 15.10 -27.29 -11.61
C TYR A 509 14.77 -28.49 -10.73
N THR A 510 15.77 -28.97 -9.99
CA THR A 510 15.59 -29.98 -8.96
C THR A 510 16.21 -29.49 -7.66
N ASN A 511 15.38 -29.19 -6.67
CA ASN A 511 15.82 -28.74 -5.35
C ASN A 511 16.59 -29.86 -4.61
N LEU A 512 17.76 -29.54 -4.07
CA LEU A 512 18.62 -30.42 -3.27
C LEU A 512 18.74 -29.97 -1.79
N GLY A 513 17.94 -29.01 -1.37
CA GLY A 513 17.95 -28.41 -0.03
C GLY A 513 18.88 -27.21 0.10
N TYR A 514 19.42 -26.99 1.29
CA TYR A 514 20.42 -25.96 1.55
C TYR A 514 21.37 -26.38 2.65
N ASN A 515 22.59 -25.83 2.62
CA ASN A 515 23.51 -25.87 3.74
C ASN A 515 23.44 -24.56 4.50
N ILE A 516 23.85 -24.55 5.77
CA ILE A 516 24.00 -23.32 6.55
C ILE A 516 25.47 -22.91 6.53
N ASP A 517 25.75 -21.67 6.15
CA ASP A 517 27.10 -21.11 6.17
C ASP A 517 27.53 -20.75 7.61
N LYS A 518 28.77 -20.30 7.77
CA LYS A 518 29.33 -19.93 9.09
C LYS A 518 28.62 -18.74 9.73
N ALA A 519 27.90 -17.93 8.96
CA ALA A 519 27.14 -16.78 9.44
C ALA A 519 25.70 -17.16 9.79
N GLY A 520 25.26 -18.41 9.55
CA GLY A 520 23.88 -18.83 9.79
C GLY A 520 22.95 -18.69 8.57
N ARG A 521 23.48 -18.36 7.38
CA ARG A 521 22.67 -18.16 6.17
C ARG A 521 22.48 -19.45 5.38
N PRO A 522 21.33 -19.62 4.71
CA PRO A 522 21.16 -20.73 3.78
C PRO A 522 21.93 -20.48 2.49
N VAL A 523 22.70 -21.49 2.07
CA VAL A 523 23.23 -21.65 0.72
C VAL A 523 22.37 -22.70 0.02
N PHE A 524 21.48 -22.23 -0.86
CA PHE A 524 20.52 -23.06 -1.58
C PHE A 524 21.24 -23.93 -2.61
N LYS A 525 20.82 -25.18 -2.71
CA LYS A 525 21.41 -26.17 -3.60
C LYS A 525 20.33 -26.73 -4.50
N TYR A 526 20.59 -26.75 -5.80
CA TYR A 526 19.72 -27.38 -6.78
C TYR A 526 20.52 -27.82 -8.00
N THR A 527 19.88 -28.60 -8.87
CA THR A 527 20.39 -28.82 -10.22
C THR A 527 19.52 -28.11 -11.26
N LEU A 528 20.15 -27.75 -12.37
CA LEU A 528 19.50 -27.35 -13.61
C LEU A 528 19.88 -28.39 -14.67
N GLY A 529 19.07 -29.44 -14.77
CA GLY A 529 19.44 -30.65 -15.51
C GLY A 529 20.63 -31.32 -14.83
N THR A 530 21.77 -31.39 -15.50
CA THR A 530 23.01 -31.99 -14.98
C THR A 530 23.93 -31.00 -14.28
N ALA A 531 23.72 -29.69 -14.43
CA ALA A 531 24.54 -28.67 -13.79
C ALA A 531 24.12 -28.50 -12.32
N GLY A 532 25.09 -28.51 -11.41
CA GLY A 532 24.86 -28.20 -9.99
C GLY A 532 24.95 -26.69 -9.74
N VAL A 533 24.06 -26.16 -8.91
CA VAL A 533 24.04 -24.74 -8.54
C VAL A 533 24.05 -24.60 -7.02
N ASN A 534 24.93 -23.74 -6.53
CA ASN A 534 24.86 -23.17 -5.20
C ASN A 534 24.45 -21.69 -5.34
N GLU A 535 23.34 -21.30 -4.71
CA GLU A 535 22.82 -19.95 -4.69
C GLU A 535 22.90 -19.38 -3.27
N SER A 536 23.43 -18.18 -3.13
CA SER A 536 23.59 -17.52 -1.84
C SER A 536 23.23 -16.05 -1.91
N PHE A 537 22.77 -15.55 -0.77
CA PHE A 537 22.47 -14.15 -0.54
C PHE A 537 23.34 -13.65 0.61
N THR A 538 23.93 -12.47 0.48
CA THR A 538 24.81 -11.91 1.51
C THR A 538 24.63 -10.41 1.59
N THR A 539 24.47 -9.91 2.81
CA THR A 539 24.41 -8.47 3.05
C THR A 539 25.77 -7.82 2.89
N GLN A 540 25.80 -6.65 2.27
CA GLN A 540 26.98 -5.79 2.13
C GLN A 540 26.66 -4.39 2.68
N ASP A 541 27.71 -3.61 2.94
CA ASP A 541 27.62 -2.21 3.35
C ASP A 541 26.69 -1.99 4.57
N ASP A 542 26.78 -2.89 5.54
CA ASP A 542 25.98 -2.90 6.77
C ASP A 542 24.47 -3.10 6.52
N GLY A 543 24.14 -3.98 5.58
CA GLY A 543 22.75 -4.30 5.21
C GLY A 543 22.15 -3.36 4.17
N ARG A 544 22.93 -2.43 3.61
CA ARG A 544 22.48 -1.52 2.54
C ARG A 544 22.30 -2.23 1.20
N LYS A 545 23.04 -3.29 0.95
CA LYS A 545 22.93 -4.08 -0.29
C LYS A 545 22.74 -5.56 0.00
N LEU A 546 22.07 -6.26 -0.90
CA LEU A 546 21.99 -7.71 -0.91
C LEU A 546 22.69 -8.25 -2.16
N ALA A 547 23.85 -8.87 -1.98
CA ALA A 547 24.53 -9.59 -3.04
C ALA A 547 23.83 -10.93 -3.28
N HIS A 548 23.43 -11.18 -4.52
CA HIS A 548 22.85 -12.44 -4.98
C HIS A 548 23.88 -13.16 -5.85
N THR A 549 24.33 -14.32 -5.41
CA THR A 549 25.43 -15.06 -6.05
C THR A 549 25.01 -16.46 -6.45
N PHE A 550 25.36 -16.84 -7.68
CA PHE A 550 25.24 -18.19 -8.20
C PHE A 550 26.63 -18.75 -8.48
N THR A 551 26.89 -19.96 -7.97
CA THR A 551 28.06 -20.77 -8.34
C THR A 551 27.56 -22.01 -9.05
N VAL A 552 27.87 -22.11 -10.34
CA VAL A 552 27.40 -23.16 -11.24
C VAL A 552 28.55 -24.10 -11.58
N THR A 553 28.39 -25.37 -11.24
CA THR A 553 29.31 -26.44 -11.60
C THR A 553 28.70 -27.25 -12.75
N PRO A 554 29.32 -27.29 -13.95
CA PRO A 554 28.84 -28.11 -15.05
C PRO A 554 28.76 -29.60 -14.67
N GLY A 555 27.76 -30.32 -15.19
CA GLY A 555 27.62 -31.76 -14.98
C GLY A 555 28.71 -32.57 -15.69
N ALA A 556 28.87 -33.86 -15.32
CA ALA A 556 29.91 -34.77 -15.84
C ALA A 556 29.80 -35.12 -17.34
N ALA A 557 28.95 -34.43 -18.10
CA ALA A 557 29.00 -34.33 -19.55
C ALA A 557 28.91 -32.84 -19.89
N ALA A 558 29.94 -32.28 -20.51
CA ALA A 558 30.01 -30.87 -20.93
C ALA A 558 29.07 -30.55 -22.11
N SER A 559 27.88 -31.12 -22.12
CA SER A 559 26.81 -30.80 -23.05
C SER A 559 25.62 -30.42 -22.21
N ALA A 560 25.22 -29.15 -22.31
CA ALA A 560 23.86 -28.73 -22.00
C ALA A 560 22.86 -29.75 -22.59
N PRO A 561 21.67 -29.95 -22.00
CA PRO A 561 20.63 -30.83 -22.58
C PRO A 561 20.62 -30.71 -24.11
N ALA A 562 20.60 -31.79 -24.89
CA ALA A 562 20.73 -31.70 -26.35
C ALA A 562 19.73 -30.67 -26.93
N GLY A 563 20.24 -29.62 -27.60
CA GLY A 563 19.43 -28.51 -28.13
C GLY A 563 19.19 -27.33 -27.18
N SER A 564 19.72 -27.34 -25.96
CA SER A 564 19.71 -26.19 -25.05
C SER A 564 20.86 -25.23 -25.36
N GLY A 565 20.57 -23.93 -25.41
CA GLY A 565 21.58 -22.91 -25.68
C GLY A 565 22.38 -22.52 -24.44
N GLU A 566 22.71 -21.25 -24.28
CA GLU A 566 23.56 -20.76 -23.20
C GLU A 566 22.79 -20.64 -21.87
N LEU A 567 23.50 -20.74 -20.74
CA LEU A 567 22.92 -20.48 -19.41
C LEU A 567 22.91 -18.97 -19.12
N TRP A 568 21.76 -18.46 -18.70
CA TRP A 568 21.56 -17.05 -18.39
C TRP A 568 21.03 -16.86 -16.98
N CYS A 569 21.26 -15.68 -16.44
CA CYS A 569 20.69 -15.19 -15.19
C CYS A 569 19.75 -14.01 -15.48
N LEU A 570 18.52 -14.10 -14.98
CA LEU A 570 17.58 -12.98 -14.93
C LEU A 570 17.89 -12.17 -13.68
N VAL A 571 18.46 -10.98 -13.88
CA VAL A 571 18.84 -10.07 -12.79
C VAL A 571 17.65 -9.24 -12.34
N ALA A 572 16.86 -8.74 -13.29
CA ALA A 572 15.65 -7.99 -13.01
C ALA A 572 14.67 -8.04 -14.19
N GLU A 573 13.39 -7.93 -13.89
CA GLU A 573 12.32 -7.66 -14.86
C GLU A 573 11.45 -6.54 -14.32
N GLY A 574 11.06 -5.61 -15.20
CA GLY A 574 10.28 -4.45 -14.81
C GLY A 574 9.55 -3.79 -15.97
N SER A 575 8.65 -2.85 -15.68
CA SER A 575 8.04 -1.97 -16.68
C SER A 575 9.07 -1.04 -17.33
N ASP A 576 10.11 -0.66 -16.59
CA ASP A 576 11.27 0.06 -17.10
C ASP A 576 12.57 -0.42 -16.45
N ILE A 577 13.66 -0.35 -17.23
CA ILE A 577 15.04 -0.59 -16.80
C ILE A 577 15.90 0.47 -17.50
N THR A 578 16.58 1.29 -16.70
CA THR A 578 17.40 2.40 -17.19
C THR A 578 18.78 2.37 -16.54
N GLN A 579 19.84 2.40 -17.34
CA GLN A 579 21.20 2.55 -16.83
C GLN A 579 21.43 4.02 -16.42
N LEU A 580 21.94 4.21 -15.21
CA LEU A 580 22.22 5.52 -14.62
C LEU A 580 23.67 5.97 -14.88
N PRO A 581 23.97 7.27 -14.77
CA PRO A 581 25.33 7.80 -15.01
C PRO A 581 26.44 7.20 -14.14
N ASN A 582 26.08 6.64 -12.98
CA ASN A 582 27.02 5.99 -12.05
C ASN A 582 27.16 4.47 -12.28
N GLY A 583 26.57 3.95 -13.36
CA GLY A 583 26.67 2.53 -13.74
C GLY A 583 25.62 1.61 -13.10
N LEU A 584 24.82 2.11 -12.15
CA LEU A 584 23.68 1.38 -11.60
C LEU A 584 22.56 1.24 -12.63
N TYR A 585 21.69 0.25 -12.45
CA TYR A 585 20.47 0.09 -13.24
C TYR A 585 19.25 0.36 -12.35
N ALA A 586 18.46 1.37 -12.70
CA ALA A 586 17.19 1.66 -12.06
C ALA A 586 16.08 0.79 -12.64
N ILE A 587 15.29 0.17 -11.75
CA ILE A 587 14.17 -0.69 -12.13
C ILE A 587 12.85 -0.02 -11.73
N ASN A 588 11.83 -0.15 -12.58
CA ASN A 588 10.46 0.33 -12.36
C ASN A 588 10.40 1.78 -11.89
N ASP A 589 11.04 2.70 -12.63
CA ASP A 589 11.10 4.11 -12.25
C ASP A 589 11.71 4.30 -10.85
N LYS A 590 12.94 3.82 -10.67
CA LYS A 590 13.77 4.02 -9.46
C LYS A 590 13.09 3.52 -8.18
N GLN A 591 12.45 2.34 -8.24
CA GLN A 591 11.97 1.62 -7.05
C GLN A 591 13.10 0.93 -6.29
N TYR A 592 14.08 0.41 -7.03
CA TYR A 592 15.33 -0.15 -6.51
C TYR A 592 16.41 -0.06 -7.59
N PHE A 593 17.66 -0.23 -7.18
CA PHE A 593 18.81 -0.31 -8.08
C PHE A 593 19.41 -1.71 -8.12
N ILE A 594 19.96 -2.04 -9.28
CA ILE A 594 20.86 -3.17 -9.48
C ILE A 594 22.28 -2.63 -9.70
N GLU A 595 23.23 -3.16 -8.95
CA GLU A 595 24.66 -2.99 -9.14
C GLU A 595 25.23 -4.27 -9.76
N LEU A 596 25.86 -4.12 -10.92
CA LEU A 596 26.47 -5.23 -11.66
C LEU A 596 27.98 -5.28 -11.39
N PRO A 597 28.63 -6.44 -11.58
CA PRO A 597 30.08 -6.53 -11.48
C PRO A 597 30.72 -5.74 -12.63
N PRO A 598 31.93 -5.16 -12.46
CA PRO A 598 32.56 -4.28 -13.46
C PRO A 598 32.67 -4.87 -14.88
N ASN A 599 32.75 -6.20 -14.99
CA ASN A 599 32.89 -6.92 -16.27
C ASN A 599 31.64 -7.70 -16.69
N GLY A 600 30.52 -7.56 -15.98
CA GLY A 600 29.27 -8.25 -16.29
C GLY A 600 28.60 -7.59 -17.48
N LYS A 601 28.97 -8.01 -18.71
CA LYS A 601 28.38 -7.52 -19.97
C LYS A 601 26.88 -7.86 -20.01
N PRO A 602 25.97 -6.93 -19.64
CA PRO A 602 24.57 -7.26 -19.50
C PRO A 602 23.83 -7.10 -20.83
N VAL A 603 22.68 -7.77 -20.93
CA VAL A 603 21.74 -7.57 -22.04
C VAL A 603 20.45 -7.00 -21.46
N ILE A 604 20.03 -5.84 -21.96
CA ILE A 604 18.69 -5.31 -21.71
C ILE A 604 17.84 -5.58 -22.96
N ARG A 605 16.69 -6.23 -22.78
CA ARG A 605 15.75 -6.49 -23.87
C ARG A 605 14.32 -6.17 -23.47
N SER A 606 13.49 -5.89 -24.46
CA SER A 606 12.03 -5.74 -24.27
C SER A 606 11.34 -7.07 -24.49
N THR A 607 10.29 -7.35 -23.72
CA THR A 607 9.48 -8.55 -23.83
C THR A 607 8.22 -8.29 -24.66
N ALA A 608 7.55 -9.37 -25.10
CA ALA A 608 6.26 -9.28 -25.77
C ALA A 608 5.13 -8.68 -24.90
N LYS A 609 5.32 -8.61 -23.57
CA LYS A 609 4.37 -8.04 -22.60
C LYS A 609 4.66 -6.56 -22.30
N ASN A 610 5.49 -5.89 -23.11
CA ASN A 610 5.94 -4.51 -22.88
C ASN A 610 6.66 -4.30 -21.53
N THR A 611 7.31 -5.35 -21.02
CA THR A 611 8.27 -5.25 -19.90
C THR A 611 9.69 -5.25 -20.45
N LYS A 612 10.68 -4.95 -19.60
CA LYS A 612 12.10 -5.09 -19.88
C LYS A 612 12.72 -6.12 -18.96
N GLU A 613 13.72 -6.84 -19.47
CA GLU A 613 14.53 -7.80 -18.73
C GLU A 613 16.00 -7.37 -18.77
N LEU A 614 16.68 -7.47 -17.63
CA LEU A 614 18.13 -7.32 -17.49
C LEU A 614 18.75 -8.70 -17.27
N LEU A 615 19.55 -9.15 -18.22
CA LEU A 615 20.14 -10.48 -18.24
C LEU A 615 21.66 -10.44 -18.12
N LEU A 616 22.23 -11.45 -17.46
CA LEU A 616 23.66 -11.72 -17.45
C LEU A 616 23.95 -13.13 -17.98
N PRO A 617 24.94 -13.29 -18.89
CA PRO A 617 25.37 -14.62 -19.30
C PRO A 617 26.13 -15.31 -18.16
N VAL A 618 25.82 -16.57 -17.90
CA VAL A 618 26.56 -17.40 -16.95
C VAL A 618 27.60 -18.18 -17.74
N LYS A 619 28.84 -17.66 -17.80
CA LYS A 619 29.95 -18.33 -18.49
C LYS A 619 30.79 -19.11 -17.48
N PRO A 620 30.80 -20.45 -17.49
CA PRO A 620 31.78 -21.21 -16.74
C PRO A 620 33.17 -20.95 -17.31
N THR A 621 34.06 -20.36 -16.53
CA THR A 621 35.48 -20.27 -16.86
C THR A 621 36.16 -21.52 -16.30
N GLY A 622 36.29 -22.57 -17.12
CA GLY A 622 36.83 -23.86 -16.68
C GLY A 622 35.75 -24.75 -16.04
N THR A 623 35.93 -25.18 -14.79
CA THR A 623 35.03 -26.13 -14.10
C THR A 623 33.92 -25.46 -13.29
N VAL A 624 33.90 -24.13 -13.14
CA VAL A 624 32.89 -23.39 -12.37
C VAL A 624 32.60 -22.05 -13.04
N GLY A 625 31.32 -21.65 -13.08
CA GLY A 625 30.87 -20.31 -13.45
C GLY A 625 30.29 -19.58 -12.25
N THR A 626 30.62 -18.30 -12.08
CA THR A 626 30.08 -17.47 -11.00
C THR A 626 29.44 -16.21 -11.57
N VAL A 627 28.23 -15.91 -11.10
CA VAL A 627 27.55 -14.63 -11.36
C VAL A 627 27.13 -14.05 -10.02
N THR A 628 27.49 -12.79 -9.80
CA THR A 628 27.10 -12.01 -8.62
C THR A 628 26.61 -10.65 -9.07
N TYR A 629 25.49 -10.20 -8.53
CA TYR A 629 25.01 -8.82 -8.61
C TYR A 629 24.47 -8.39 -7.25
N SER A 630 24.34 -7.08 -7.02
CA SER A 630 23.81 -6.55 -5.77
C SER A 630 22.52 -5.78 -6.00
N ILE A 631 21.55 -5.97 -5.11
CA ILE A 631 20.30 -5.23 -5.06
C ILE A 631 20.44 -4.13 -4.01
N VAL A 632 20.08 -2.91 -4.37
CA VAL A 632 20.13 -1.73 -3.48
C VAL A 632 18.74 -1.14 -3.41
N TRP A 633 18.19 -1.07 -2.20
CA TRP A 633 16.86 -0.51 -1.95
C TRP A 633 16.78 0.18 -0.60
#